data_AF-A0A161VEP2-F1
#
_entry.id   AF-A0A161VEP2-F1
#
_cell.length_a   1.000
_cell.length_b   1.000
_cell.length_c   1.000
_cell.angle_alpha   90.00
_cell.angle_beta   90.00
_cell.angle_gamma   90.00
#
_symmetry.space_group_name_H-M   'P 1'
#
loop_
_entity.id
_entity.type
_entity.pdbx_description
1 polymer ?
#
loop_
_entity_poly.entity_id
_entity_poly.type
_entity_poly.pdbx_seq_one_letter_code
_entity_poly.pdbx_strand_id
1 'polypeptide(L)'
;MSLGLIIECIVAVLLVITIGYCWTLNRRLSRLRSDEESLRATISELITATEIAERAIMGLKSTCGNADRTLGVRLGEAEAVSRKLTNQLGAGEDVLDRIGGVADRALADRDTRVAAPSAPMSRTYETAAEGLAAGIIAEQETMHPAETRSAPAPKAATRSVTRDIREAANESAARLERFRRQAQDRVA
;
A
#
# COMPACT_ATOMS: atom_id res chain seq x y z
N MET A 1 -88.74 11.41 36.91
CA MET A 1 -87.50 10.61 37.00
C MET A 1 -87.08 10.55 38.46
N SER A 2 -86.67 9.37 38.96
CA SER A 2 -86.22 9.19 40.34
C SER A 2 -84.85 9.86 40.56
N LEU A 3 -84.70 10.60 41.67
CA LEU A 3 -83.47 11.30 42.02
C LEU A 3 -82.23 10.39 42.05
N GLY A 4 -82.38 9.12 42.44
CA GLY A 4 -81.28 8.14 42.44
C GLY A 4 -80.68 7.91 41.06
N LEU A 5 -81.51 7.89 40.01
CA LEU A 5 -81.06 7.66 38.63
C LEU A 5 -80.23 8.86 38.12
N ILE A 6 -80.57 10.08 38.54
CA ILE A 6 -79.81 11.30 38.20
C ILE A 6 -78.42 11.25 38.83
N ILE A 7 -78.33 10.88 40.11
CA ILE A 7 -77.06 10.79 40.84
C ILE A 7 -76.17 9.70 40.22
N GLU A 8 -76.75 8.54 39.92
CA GLU A 8 -76.04 7.43 39.29
C GLU A 8 -75.48 7.83 37.92
N CYS A 9 -76.25 8.55 37.11
CA CYS A 9 -75.76 9.10 35.84
C CYS A 9 -74.59 10.08 36.03
N ILE A 10 -74.66 11.00 36.99
CA ILE A 10 -73.57 11.96 37.25
C ILE A 10 -72.29 11.22 37.67
N VAL A 11 -72.41 10.26 38.58
CA VAL A 11 -71.28 9.45 39.04
C VAL A 11 -70.68 8.66 37.89
N ALA A 12 -71.51 8.03 37.06
CA ALA A 12 -71.05 7.30 35.87
C ALA A 12 -70.27 8.23 34.92
N VAL A 13 -70.76 9.44 34.66
CA VAL A 13 -70.07 10.44 33.81
C VAL A 13 -68.74 10.88 34.41
N LEU A 14 -68.69 11.21 35.71
CA LEU A 14 -67.44 11.59 36.40
C LEU A 14 -66.39 10.47 36.35
N LEU A 15 -66.82 9.23 36.49
CA LEU A 15 -65.95 8.06 36.45
C LEU A 15 -65.38 7.86 35.04
N VAL A 16 -66.22 7.98 34.00
CA VAL A 16 -65.77 7.92 32.60
C VAL A 16 -64.75 9.02 32.29
N ILE A 17 -65.00 10.25 32.73
CA ILE A 17 -64.06 11.37 32.54
C ILE A 17 -62.72 11.07 33.23
N THR A 18 -62.77 10.57 34.47
CA THR A 18 -61.56 10.26 35.26
C THR A 18 -60.74 9.15 34.61
N ILE A 19 -61.38 8.06 34.19
CA ILE A 19 -60.70 6.96 33.46
C ILE A 19 -60.08 7.49 32.16
N GLY A 20 -60.83 8.29 31.40
CA GLY A 20 -60.35 8.87 30.14
C GLY A 20 -59.11 9.76 30.34
N TYR A 21 -59.11 10.56 31.41
CA TYR A 21 -57.97 11.40 31.76
C TYR A 21 -56.75 10.55 32.17
N CYS A 22 -56.94 9.56 33.05
CA CYS A 22 -55.87 8.63 33.45
C CYS A 22 -55.26 7.92 32.24
N TRP A 23 -56.08 7.50 31.27
CA TRP A 23 -55.60 6.83 30.06
C TRP A 23 -54.79 7.77 29.16
N THR A 24 -55.29 8.99 28.92
CA THR A 24 -54.60 10.00 28.10
C THR A 24 -53.26 10.40 28.71
N LEU A 25 -53.22 10.59 30.03
CA LEU A 25 -52.02 10.97 30.75
C LEU A 25 -50.97 9.86 30.71
N ASN A 26 -51.38 8.61 30.97
CA ASN A 26 -50.49 7.44 30.88
C ASN A 26 -49.92 7.26 29.47
N ARG A 27 -50.74 7.48 28.43
CA ARG A 27 -50.29 7.41 27.04
C ARG A 27 -49.25 8.49 26.72
N ARG A 28 -49.43 9.72 27.22
CA ARG A 28 -48.44 10.80 27.07
C ARG A 28 -47.14 10.49 27.82
N LEU A 29 -47.23 10.01 29.05
CA LEU A 29 -46.06 9.67 29.86
C LEU A 29 -45.25 8.52 29.24
N SER A 30 -45.94 7.53 28.67
CA SER A 30 -45.29 6.42 27.97
C SER A 30 -44.57 6.87 26.69
N ARG A 31 -45.11 7.83 25.94
CA ARG A 31 -44.45 8.38 24.75
C ARG A 31 -43.20 9.19 25.12
N LEU A 32 -43.29 10.02 26.17
CA LEU A 32 -42.13 10.78 26.66
C LEU A 32 -40.98 9.87 27.10
N ARG A 33 -41.30 8.74 27.75
CA ARG A 33 -40.29 7.73 28.13
C ARG A 33 -39.65 7.06 26.92
N SER A 34 -40.43 6.67 25.91
CA SER A 34 -39.86 6.08 24.69
C SER A 34 -38.99 7.08 23.93
N ASP A 35 -39.36 8.37 23.94
CA ASP A 35 -38.59 9.42 23.28
C ASP A 35 -37.26 9.66 24.02
N GLU A 36 -37.27 9.64 25.36
CA GLU A 36 -36.05 9.69 26.17
C GLU A 36 -35.13 8.49 25.89
N GLU A 37 -35.68 7.27 25.85
CA GLU A 37 -34.91 6.07 25.53
C GLU A 37 -34.30 6.15 24.11
N SER A 38 -35.07 6.61 23.13
CA SER A 38 -34.59 6.80 21.76
C SER A 38 -33.48 7.84 21.67
N LEU A 39 -33.58 8.96 22.41
CA LEU A 39 -32.53 9.98 22.46
C LEU A 39 -31.27 9.48 23.16
N ARG A 40 -31.41 8.71 24.25
CA ARG A 40 -30.27 8.07 24.92
C ARG A 40 -29.55 7.11 23.99
N ALA A 41 -30.30 6.34 23.19
CA ALA A 41 -29.74 5.44 22.19
C ALA A 41 -28.94 6.22 21.12
N THR A 42 -29.52 7.26 20.52
CA THR A 42 -28.82 8.05 19.48
C THR A 42 -27.59 8.77 20.03
N ILE A 43 -27.64 9.28 21.26
CA ILE A 43 -26.46 9.86 21.92
C ILE A 43 -25.37 8.80 22.09
N SER A 44 -25.72 7.58 22.51
CA SER A 44 -24.74 6.49 22.68
C SER A 44 -24.09 6.06 21.35
N GLU A 45 -24.88 6.02 20.27
CA GLU A 45 -24.38 5.75 18.93
C GLU A 45 -23.46 6.86 18.43
N LEU A 46 -23.84 8.13 18.66
CA LEU A 46 -23.01 9.28 18.31
C LEU A 46 -21.67 9.25 19.03
N ILE A 47 -21.65 9.00 20.35
CA ILE A 47 -20.41 8.88 21.13
C ILE A 47 -19.52 7.79 20.55
N THR A 48 -20.10 6.62 20.27
CA THR A 48 -19.36 5.48 19.70
C THR A 48 -18.82 5.82 18.30
N ALA A 49 -19.62 6.46 17.45
CA ALA A 49 -19.19 6.89 16.12
C ALA A 49 -18.05 7.92 16.19
N THR A 50 -18.12 8.87 17.14
CA THR A 50 -17.04 9.85 17.35
C THR A 50 -15.76 9.22 17.86
N GLU A 51 -15.84 8.22 18.75
CA GLU A 51 -14.65 7.51 19.23
C GLU A 51 -13.96 6.75 18.08
N ILE A 52 -14.75 6.11 17.21
CA ILE A 52 -14.22 5.47 15.99
C ILE A 52 -13.56 6.50 15.08
N ALA A 53 -14.17 7.67 14.90
CA ALA A 53 -13.60 8.75 14.10
C ALA A 53 -12.28 9.28 14.68
N GLU A 54 -12.19 9.49 15.99
CA GLU A 54 -10.95 9.91 16.67
C GLU A 54 -9.81 8.91 16.45
N ARG A 55 -10.10 7.61 16.60
CA ARG A 55 -9.13 6.54 16.34
C ARG A 55 -8.68 6.53 14.88
N ALA A 56 -9.61 6.71 13.94
CA ALA A 56 -9.28 6.79 12.51
C ALA A 56 -8.40 8.00 12.19
N ILE A 57 -8.68 9.16 12.77
CA ILE A 57 -7.87 10.38 12.60
C ILE A 57 -6.47 10.18 13.16
N MET A 58 -6.32 9.57 14.34
CA MET A 58 -5.01 9.25 14.91
C MET A 58 -4.22 8.28 14.02
N GLY A 59 -4.87 7.24 13.49
CA GLY A 59 -4.26 6.31 12.55
C GLY A 59 -3.81 6.98 11.25
N LEU A 60 -4.64 7.88 10.72
CA LEU A 60 -4.32 8.67 9.53
C LEU A 60 -3.12 9.61 9.80
N LYS A 61 -3.10 10.27 10.95
CA LYS A 61 -1.99 11.15 11.36
C LYS A 61 -0.68 10.38 11.48
N SER A 62 -0.70 9.19 12.07
CA SER A 62 0.47 8.31 12.15
C SER A 62 0.96 7.89 10.75
N THR A 63 0.04 7.50 9.88
CA THR A 63 0.34 7.11 8.51
C THR A 63 0.94 8.26 7.71
N CYS A 64 0.38 9.46 7.83
CA CYS A 64 0.88 10.68 7.21
C CYS A 64 2.31 10.99 7.69
N GLY A 65 2.57 10.92 9.00
CA GLY A 65 3.92 11.13 9.54
C GLY A 65 4.94 10.08 9.04
N ASN A 66 4.53 8.82 8.89
CA ASN A 66 5.38 7.78 8.33
C ASN A 66 5.64 7.99 6.84
N ALA A 67 4.63 8.44 6.08
CA ALA A 67 4.77 8.78 4.67
C ALA A 67 5.74 9.95 4.49
N ASP A 68 5.59 11.02 5.26
CA ASP A 68 6.49 12.18 5.25
C ASP A 68 7.94 11.78 5.54
N ARG A 69 8.17 10.95 6.57
CA ARG A 69 9.52 10.45 6.86
C ARG A 69 10.09 9.63 5.71
N THR A 70 9.28 8.74 5.11
CA THR A 70 9.69 7.91 3.98
C THR A 70 10.03 8.76 2.77
N LEU A 71 9.20 9.75 2.45
CA LEU A 71 9.43 10.69 1.37
C LEU A 71 10.70 11.51 1.61
N GLY A 72 10.93 11.99 2.84
CA GLY A 72 12.15 12.71 3.20
C GLY A 72 13.42 11.89 2.95
N VAL A 73 13.43 10.62 3.34
CA VAL A 73 14.56 9.71 3.06
C VAL A 73 14.76 9.54 1.54
N ARG A 74 13.70 9.24 0.79
CA ARG A 74 13.79 9.04 -0.66
C ARG A 74 14.21 10.30 -1.41
N LEU A 75 13.78 11.47 -0.96
CA LEU A 75 14.19 12.75 -1.54
C LEU A 75 15.69 12.98 -1.28
N GLY A 76 16.16 12.73 -0.05
CA GLY A 76 17.58 12.83 0.29
C GLY A 76 18.46 11.86 -0.51
N GLU A 77 18.01 10.62 -0.72
CA GLU A 77 18.68 9.64 -1.58
C GLU A 77 18.74 10.12 -3.04
N ALA A 78 17.61 10.61 -3.57
CA ALA A 78 17.54 11.14 -4.93
C ALA A 78 18.48 12.35 -5.13
N GLU A 79 18.53 13.26 -4.15
CA GLU A 79 19.47 14.37 -4.17
C GLU A 79 20.93 13.92 -4.11
N ALA A 80 21.24 12.92 -3.28
CA ALA A 80 22.60 12.37 -3.19
C ALA A 80 23.03 11.72 -4.52
N VAL A 81 22.12 10.99 -5.16
CA VAL A 81 22.33 10.41 -6.50
C VAL A 81 22.51 11.51 -7.54
N SER A 82 21.66 12.55 -7.52
CA SER A 82 21.78 13.71 -8.42
C SER A 82 23.14 14.40 -8.27
N ARG A 83 23.58 14.68 -7.03
CA ARG A 83 24.92 15.25 -6.74
C ARG A 83 26.04 14.36 -7.29
N LYS A 84 25.92 13.04 -7.13
CA LYS A 84 26.91 12.08 -7.65
C LYS A 84 26.97 12.09 -9.19
N LEU A 85 25.81 12.13 -9.86
CA LEU A 85 25.71 12.23 -11.31
C LEU A 85 26.36 13.52 -11.83
N THR A 86 26.08 14.66 -11.20
CA THR A 86 26.71 15.95 -11.56
C THR A 86 28.24 15.88 -11.43
N ASN A 87 28.75 15.33 -10.34
CA ASN A 87 30.20 15.19 -10.15
C ASN A 87 30.82 14.24 -11.18
N GLN A 88 30.16 13.12 -11.49
CA GLN A 88 30.63 12.17 -12.51
C GLN A 88 30.58 12.77 -13.92
N LEU A 89 29.57 13.58 -14.23
CA LEU A 89 29.45 14.26 -15.50
C LEU A 89 30.59 15.28 -15.68
N GLY A 90 30.86 16.10 -14.65
CA GLY A 90 31.98 17.06 -14.68
C GLY A 90 33.34 16.37 -14.84
N ALA A 91 33.57 15.28 -14.11
CA ALA A 91 34.80 14.48 -14.29
C ALA A 91 34.88 13.84 -15.69
N GLY A 92 33.76 13.43 -16.26
CA GLY A 92 33.69 12.93 -17.64
C GLY A 92 33.99 14.00 -18.68
N GLU A 93 33.47 15.21 -18.49
CA GLU A 93 33.72 16.36 -19.36
C GLU A 93 35.21 16.75 -19.34
N ASP A 94 35.86 16.77 -18.16
CA ASP A 94 37.31 16.98 -18.04
C ASP A 94 38.14 15.93 -18.80
N VAL A 95 37.71 14.65 -18.77
CA VAL A 95 38.39 13.57 -19.49
C VAL A 95 38.20 13.73 -20.99
N LEU A 96 36.99 14.06 -21.44
CA LEU A 96 36.68 14.29 -22.85
C LEU A 96 37.45 15.47 -23.41
N ASP A 97 37.57 16.57 -22.67
CA ASP A 97 38.35 17.75 -23.07
C ASP A 97 39.84 17.40 -23.27
N ARG A 98 40.42 16.61 -22.35
CA ARG A 98 41.80 16.11 -22.49
C ARG A 98 41.98 15.22 -23.71
N ILE A 99 41.05 14.30 -23.95
CA ILE A 99 41.09 13.42 -25.14
C ILE A 99 40.97 14.27 -26.41
N GLY A 100 40.06 15.25 -26.43
CA GLY A 100 39.91 16.21 -27.53
C GLY A 100 41.23 16.94 -27.82
N GLY A 101 41.89 17.47 -26.79
CA GLY A 101 43.20 18.13 -26.95
C GLY A 101 44.32 17.21 -27.43
N VAL A 102 44.34 15.94 -27.01
CA VAL A 102 45.31 14.94 -27.53
C VAL A 102 45.02 14.60 -28.98
N ALA A 103 43.75 14.40 -29.33
CA ALA A 103 43.32 14.12 -30.70
C ALA A 103 43.66 15.28 -31.64
N ASP A 104 43.41 16.52 -31.22
CA ASP A 104 43.70 17.72 -32.00
C ASP A 104 45.22 17.89 -32.25
N ARG A 105 46.04 17.64 -31.23
CA ARG A 105 47.51 17.60 -31.39
C ARG A 105 47.98 16.49 -32.30
N ALA A 106 47.39 15.30 -32.21
CA ALA A 106 47.73 14.18 -33.09
C ALA A 106 47.31 14.44 -34.54
N LEU A 107 46.20 15.15 -34.75
CA LEU A 107 45.77 15.61 -36.07
C LEU A 107 46.72 16.68 -36.63
N ALA A 108 47.11 17.67 -35.81
CA ALA A 108 48.09 18.69 -36.20
C ALA A 108 49.48 18.10 -36.54
N ASP A 109 49.95 17.11 -35.77
CA ASP A 109 51.20 16.38 -36.06
C ASP A 109 51.11 15.54 -37.34
N ARG A 110 49.92 15.01 -37.66
CA ARG A 110 49.69 14.32 -38.94
C ARG A 110 49.74 15.29 -40.10
N ASP A 111 49.13 16.47 -40.00
CA ASP A 111 49.17 17.47 -41.06
C ASP A 111 50.60 18.02 -41.30
N THR A 112 51.41 18.19 -40.24
CA THR A 112 52.82 18.55 -40.40
C THR A 112 53.67 17.41 -40.97
N ARG A 113 53.33 16.14 -40.66
CA ARG A 113 54.03 14.95 -41.17
C ARG A 113 53.68 14.63 -42.64
N VAL A 114 52.50 15.02 -43.13
CA VAL A 114 52.12 14.88 -44.55
C VAL A 114 52.94 15.79 -45.48
N ALA A 115 53.70 16.76 -44.93
CA ALA A 115 54.69 17.54 -45.69
C ALA A 115 56.02 16.80 -45.96
N ALA A 116 56.21 15.56 -45.49
CA ALA A 116 57.37 14.72 -45.82
C ALA A 116 56.94 13.46 -46.61
N PRO A 117 57.51 13.19 -47.79
CA PRO A 117 57.11 12.05 -48.60
C PRO A 117 57.58 10.74 -47.94
N SER A 118 56.62 9.87 -47.62
CA SER A 118 56.89 8.52 -47.11
C SER A 118 56.77 7.49 -48.26
N ALA A 119 57.83 6.71 -48.45
CA ALA A 119 57.87 5.57 -49.37
C ALA A 119 57.01 4.40 -48.85
N PRO A 120 56.47 3.53 -49.72
CA PRO A 120 55.50 2.51 -49.31
C PRO A 120 56.21 1.29 -48.70
N MET A 121 55.94 1.01 -47.42
CA MET A 121 56.38 -0.22 -46.76
C MET A 121 55.27 -1.27 -46.84
N SER A 122 55.20 -1.98 -47.97
CA SER A 122 54.52 -3.27 -48.05
C SER A 122 55.48 -4.36 -47.63
N ARG A 123 55.32 -4.89 -46.41
CA ARG A 123 55.56 -6.30 -46.04
C ARG A 123 55.37 -6.48 -44.54
N THR A 124 54.79 -7.63 -44.20
CA THR A 124 54.68 -8.23 -42.86
C THR A 124 53.33 -8.02 -42.17
N TYR A 125 52.27 -8.59 -42.74
CA TYR A 125 51.05 -8.95 -42.00
C TYR A 125 50.87 -10.47 -41.86
N GLU A 126 51.78 -11.28 -42.41
CA GLU A 126 51.58 -12.74 -42.50
C GLU A 126 52.21 -13.52 -41.33
N THR A 127 53.14 -12.94 -40.57
CA THR A 127 53.84 -13.64 -39.47
C THR A 127 53.34 -13.28 -38.07
N ALA A 128 52.32 -12.40 -37.94
CA ALA A 128 51.71 -12.05 -36.65
C ALA A 128 50.40 -12.80 -36.35
N ALA A 129 49.78 -13.41 -37.37
CA ALA A 129 48.53 -14.16 -37.21
C ALA A 129 48.76 -15.55 -36.59
N GLU A 130 49.92 -16.18 -36.81
CA GLU A 130 50.23 -17.52 -36.28
C GLU A 130 50.62 -17.50 -34.79
N GLY A 131 51.19 -16.40 -34.28
CA GLY A 131 51.54 -16.26 -32.87
C GLY A 131 50.35 -15.98 -31.95
N LEU A 132 49.28 -15.39 -32.48
CA LEU A 132 48.08 -15.05 -31.70
C LEU A 132 47.10 -16.23 -31.58
N ALA A 133 47.08 -17.13 -32.57
CA ALA A 133 46.21 -18.31 -32.56
C ALA A 133 46.64 -19.40 -31.54
N ALA A 134 47.95 -19.49 -31.24
CA ALA A 134 48.46 -20.47 -30.28
C ALA A 134 48.29 -20.03 -28.80
N GLY A 135 48.20 -18.73 -28.52
CA GLY A 135 48.05 -18.21 -27.16
C GLY A 135 46.61 -18.19 -26.61
N ILE A 136 45.61 -18.25 -27.49
CA ILE A 136 44.20 -18.14 -27.08
C ILE A 136 43.62 -19.50 -26.65
N ILE A 137 44.24 -20.62 -27.04
CA ILE A 137 43.73 -21.98 -26.75
C ILE A 137 44.22 -22.51 -25.39
N ALA A 138 45.32 -22.00 -24.84
CA ALA A 138 45.90 -22.51 -23.57
C ALA A 138 45.37 -21.82 -22.30
N GLU A 139 44.83 -20.60 -22.38
CA GLU A 139 44.38 -19.83 -21.20
C GLU A 139 42.85 -19.92 -20.97
N GLN A 140 42.15 -20.80 -21.69
CA GLN A 140 40.71 -21.00 -21.58
C GLN A 140 40.34 -22.24 -20.74
N GLU A 141 41.26 -22.74 -19.89
CA GLU A 141 41.04 -23.87 -18.96
C GLU A 141 41.10 -23.47 -17.47
N THR A 142 40.85 -22.21 -17.14
CA THR A 142 40.44 -21.81 -15.78
C THR A 142 39.27 -20.84 -15.82
N MET A 143 38.24 -21.18 -16.60
CA MET A 143 36.92 -20.58 -16.46
C MET A 143 36.24 -21.25 -15.25
N HIS A 144 36.29 -20.59 -14.09
CA HIS A 144 35.30 -20.80 -13.04
C HIS A 144 33.91 -20.78 -13.70
N PRO A 145 33.03 -21.76 -13.47
CA PRO A 145 31.68 -21.70 -14.00
C PRO A 145 31.06 -20.38 -13.56
N ALA A 146 30.76 -19.52 -14.54
CA ALA A 146 29.92 -18.36 -14.34
C ALA A 146 28.60 -18.87 -13.78
N GLU A 147 28.44 -18.69 -12.47
CA GLU A 147 27.23 -18.97 -11.75
C GLU A 147 26.11 -18.21 -12.46
N THR A 148 25.31 -18.97 -13.20
CA THR A 148 24.15 -18.46 -13.90
C THR A 148 23.29 -17.80 -12.85
N ARG A 149 23.20 -16.48 -12.95
CA ARG A 149 22.33 -15.57 -12.23
C ARG A 149 21.00 -16.25 -11.88
N SER A 150 20.95 -16.89 -10.71
CA SER A 150 19.72 -17.42 -10.15
C SER A 150 19.03 -16.24 -9.50
N ALA A 151 18.10 -15.61 -10.24
CA ALA A 151 17.11 -14.75 -9.62
C ALA A 151 16.45 -15.55 -8.49
N PRO A 152 16.29 -15.00 -7.27
CA PRO A 152 15.56 -15.71 -6.24
C PRO A 152 14.14 -15.91 -6.78
N ALA A 153 13.79 -17.17 -7.07
CA ALA A 153 12.42 -17.56 -7.37
C ALA A 153 11.52 -16.96 -6.29
N PRO A 154 10.40 -16.29 -6.64
CA PRO A 154 9.48 -15.79 -5.63
C PRO A 154 9.00 -17.00 -4.84
N LYS A 155 9.46 -17.08 -3.59
CA LYS A 155 9.15 -18.17 -2.66
C LYS A 155 7.65 -18.34 -2.63
N ALA A 156 7.23 -19.61 -2.63
CA ALA A 156 5.88 -20.14 -2.66
C ALA A 156 4.92 -19.69 -1.51
N ALA A 157 5.17 -18.55 -0.88
CA ALA A 157 4.38 -17.98 0.21
C ALA A 157 2.98 -17.53 -0.25
N THR A 158 2.82 -17.05 -1.49
CA THR A 158 1.51 -16.60 -2.00
C THR A 158 0.53 -17.77 -2.13
N ARG A 159 1.02 -18.96 -2.47
CA ARG A 159 0.17 -20.17 -2.57
C ARG A 159 -0.30 -20.66 -1.20
N SER A 160 0.51 -20.48 -0.15
CA SER A 160 0.14 -20.82 1.23
C SER A 160 -0.92 -19.86 1.76
N VAL A 161 -0.68 -18.55 1.67
CA VAL A 161 -1.62 -17.55 2.22
C VAL A 161 -3.00 -17.64 1.57
N THR A 162 -3.08 -17.81 0.25
CA THR A 162 -4.37 -18.00 -0.43
C THR A 162 -5.05 -19.32 -0.04
N ARG A 163 -4.29 -20.36 0.28
CA ARG A 163 -4.82 -21.64 0.79
C ARG A 163 -5.33 -21.49 2.22
N ASP A 164 -4.57 -20.82 3.09
CA ASP A 164 -4.91 -20.58 4.49
C ASP A 164 -6.20 -19.75 4.62
N ILE A 165 -6.36 -18.72 3.77
CA ILE A 165 -7.60 -17.91 3.70
C ILE A 165 -8.79 -18.75 3.24
N ARG A 166 -8.60 -19.62 2.23
CA ARG A 166 -9.66 -20.49 1.71
C ARG A 166 -10.07 -21.55 2.74
N GLU A 167 -9.11 -22.08 3.49
CA GLU A 167 -9.34 -23.05 4.55
C GLU A 167 -10.08 -22.42 5.74
N ALA A 168 -9.68 -21.23 6.16
CA ALA A 168 -10.38 -20.44 7.18
C ALA A 168 -11.81 -20.04 6.77
N ALA A 169 -12.02 -19.72 5.50
CA ALA A 169 -13.35 -19.42 4.96
C ALA A 169 -14.28 -20.66 4.99
N ASN A 170 -13.76 -21.83 4.60
CA ASN A 170 -14.50 -23.09 4.64
C ASN A 170 -14.82 -23.50 6.09
N GLU A 171 -13.90 -23.29 7.02
CA GLU A 171 -14.13 -23.57 8.45
C GLU A 171 -15.25 -22.68 9.03
N SER A 172 -15.28 -21.40 8.63
CA SER A 172 -16.30 -20.45 9.05
C SER A 172 -17.69 -20.84 8.53
N ALA A 173 -17.79 -21.28 7.27
CA ALA A 173 -19.04 -21.80 6.70
C ALA A 173 -19.53 -23.05 7.46
N ALA A 174 -18.65 -23.98 7.80
CA ALA A 174 -18.99 -25.16 8.57
C ALA A 174 -19.46 -24.84 10.01
N ARG A 175 -18.89 -23.81 10.65
CA ARG A 175 -19.35 -23.34 11.96
C ARG A 175 -20.76 -22.75 11.89
N LEU A 176 -21.07 -21.98 10.85
CA LEU A 176 -22.40 -21.38 10.67
C LEU A 176 -23.49 -22.45 10.48
N GLU A 177 -23.20 -23.53 9.73
CA GLU A 177 -24.15 -24.63 9.56
C GLU A 177 -24.45 -25.37 10.87
N ARG A 178 -23.45 -25.53 11.75
CA ARG A 178 -23.66 -26.11 13.09
C ARG A 178 -24.54 -25.22 13.95
N PHE A 179 -24.31 -23.90 13.95
CA PHE A 179 -25.18 -22.95 14.66
C PHE A 179 -26.60 -22.98 14.11
N ARG A 180 -26.77 -23.07 12.79
CA ARG A 180 -28.10 -23.18 12.17
C ARG A 180 -28.82 -24.46 12.59
N ARG A 181 -28.15 -25.61 12.60
CA ARG A 181 -28.75 -26.88 13.07
C ARG A 181 -29.09 -26.83 14.56
N GLN A 182 -28.19 -26.33 15.41
CA GLN A 182 -28.46 -26.15 16.84
C GLN A 182 -29.62 -25.18 17.11
N ALA A 183 -29.79 -24.15 16.28
CA ALA A 183 -30.93 -23.24 16.37
C ALA A 183 -32.25 -23.93 15.94
N GLN A 184 -32.22 -24.80 14.94
CA GLN A 184 -33.40 -25.58 14.53
C GLN A 184 -33.80 -26.63 15.58
N ASP A 185 -32.83 -27.31 16.19
CA ASP A 185 -33.08 -28.31 17.24
C ASP A 185 -33.57 -27.69 18.56
N ARG A 186 -33.35 -26.38 18.79
CA ARG A 186 -33.87 -25.65 19.95
C ARG A 186 -35.31 -25.15 19.78
N VAL A 187 -35.84 -25.16 18.56
CA VAL A 187 -37.17 -24.63 18.22
C VAL A 187 -38.19 -25.75 17.99
N ALA A 188 -37.75 -27.00 17.87
CA ALA A 188 -38.57 -28.20 17.87
C ALA A 188 -38.75 -28.76 19.30
#